data_AF-A0A1T4NF26-F1
#
_entry.id   AF-A0A1T4NF26-F1
#
_cell.length_a   1.000
_cell.length_b   1.000
_cell.length_c   1.000
_cell.angle_alpha   90.00
_cell.angle_beta   90.00
_cell.angle_gamma   90.00
#
_symmetry.space_group_name_H-M   'P 1'
#
loop_
_entity.id
_entity.type
_entity.pdbx_description
1 polymer ?
#
loop_
_entity_poly.entity_id
_entity_poly.type
_entity_poly.pdbx_seq_one_letter_code
_entity_poly.pdbx_strand_id
1 'polypeptide(L)'
;MNDILMDGSVTEQTAGQDFVYLLNNEEKLISGEYEVVAAEENSIFLKCMYGSYNGQNSLYYATEGYVPVTTLLPMINESAFLKIVKDFLGAVIAVKNCVELKENHIVISLSKIYVKHGMEGVKITYLPMVDGNDGKADDFEMEMRKVFANIMRNTENVRGEKTFSVANSFSDPNISIEILYSMMGGNLMNMIKAGMGFGRSISSGIEKAPVNAEVAMPKIRLENLNGNIPDIVVDSEDYVIGRSPDISDCAILEAAVSRIHCKVSKIDDKIAVLDLGSANGTYVNGSRLIPNQPHFISDNDVLRIANSDFLIKFPEEYIEYMKTLEPVAVNSMPVEREIRREEKRTKLLMVHSASGGTGKTTIALGLSNILAFEGVRVLYICTSSYQSFNNLLQDKVRIKSSNIAACENLDDLNGYLGHAAFDYIPEIRRNGLSDKSGISSRRYINIIEMVLNSGRYDLVIVDTESTINNLNRYLIEKSDQVIMVTKQSGIEYGGTVRFAEMIRNVAAGKVIYVINDYDKYSFDASGESGGFDRVDISDYIEHFRNIDALYCTDLSKCPELVKLAGKIIV
;
A
#
# COMPACT_ATOMS: atom_id res chain seq x y z
N MET A 1 2.43 1.62 -38.69
CA MET A 1 3.40 0.73 -38.01
C MET A 1 4.25 1.71 -37.23
N ASN A 2 4.24 1.65 -35.89
CA ASN A 2 4.70 2.76 -35.05
C ASN A 2 6.08 3.30 -35.46
N ASP A 3 6.27 4.61 -35.32
CA ASP A 3 7.51 5.33 -35.65
C ASP A 3 8.73 4.74 -34.93
N ILE A 4 8.55 4.18 -33.73
CA ILE A 4 9.58 3.48 -32.93
C ILE A 4 10.15 2.23 -33.66
N LEU A 5 9.34 1.52 -34.45
CA LEU A 5 9.84 0.41 -35.27
C LEU A 5 10.60 0.91 -36.52
N MET A 6 10.40 2.16 -36.90
CA MET A 6 10.96 2.79 -38.10
C MET A 6 12.23 3.59 -37.82
N ASP A 7 12.45 4.04 -36.57
CA ASP A 7 13.63 4.82 -36.16
C ASP A 7 14.86 3.95 -35.83
N GLY A 8 14.69 2.62 -35.80
CA GLY A 8 15.76 1.65 -35.55
C GLY A 8 16.15 1.48 -34.08
N SER A 9 15.45 2.10 -33.14
CA SER A 9 15.69 1.98 -31.69
C SER A 9 15.47 0.56 -31.16
N VAL A 10 14.62 -0.21 -31.81
CA VAL A 10 14.40 -1.63 -31.52
C VAL A 10 14.45 -2.48 -32.79
N THR A 11 14.67 -3.79 -32.64
CA THR A 11 14.57 -4.76 -33.72
C THR A 11 13.74 -5.95 -33.29
N GLU A 12 12.70 -6.25 -34.07
CA GLU A 12 11.85 -7.41 -33.83
C GLU A 12 12.55 -8.70 -34.24
N GLN A 13 12.52 -9.71 -33.36
CA GLN A 13 12.91 -11.08 -33.69
C GLN A 13 11.87 -12.08 -33.20
N THR A 14 11.78 -13.21 -33.90
CA THR A 14 10.97 -14.35 -33.46
C THR A 14 11.69 -15.14 -32.37
N ALA A 15 10.93 -15.61 -31.39
CA ALA A 15 11.40 -16.42 -30.28
C ALA A 15 10.46 -17.62 -30.09
N GLY A 16 10.52 -18.57 -31.02
CA GLY A 16 9.56 -19.67 -31.08
C GLY A 16 8.18 -19.19 -31.53
N GLN A 17 7.15 -19.44 -30.71
CA GLN A 17 5.80 -18.88 -30.92
C GLN A 17 5.68 -17.42 -30.43
N ASP A 18 6.62 -17.01 -29.59
CA ASP A 18 6.71 -15.69 -28.99
C ASP A 18 7.60 -14.76 -29.83
N PHE A 19 7.77 -13.53 -29.36
CA PHE A 19 8.65 -12.57 -30.03
C PHE A 19 9.36 -11.66 -29.04
N VAL A 20 10.48 -11.10 -29.49
CA VAL A 20 11.27 -10.15 -28.74
C VAL A 20 11.48 -8.87 -29.54
N TYR A 21 11.54 -7.74 -28.85
CA TYR A 21 12.13 -6.51 -29.36
C TYR A 21 13.52 -6.37 -28.75
N LEU A 22 14.56 -6.59 -29.54
CA LEU A 22 15.93 -6.27 -29.16
C LEU A 22 16.07 -4.75 -29.06
N LEU A 23 16.61 -4.27 -27.95
CA LEU A 23 16.83 -2.86 -27.71
C LEU A 23 18.17 -2.47 -28.33
N ASN A 24 18.14 -1.74 -29.44
CA ASN A 24 19.35 -1.20 -30.08
C ASN A 24 19.83 0.07 -29.38
N ASN A 25 18.89 0.78 -28.74
CA ASN A 25 19.17 1.92 -27.88
C ASN A 25 18.35 1.79 -26.59
N GLU A 26 18.96 1.20 -25.57
CA GLU A 26 18.32 0.94 -24.29
C GLU A 26 18.00 2.19 -23.48
N GLU A 27 18.72 3.29 -23.67
CA GLU A 27 18.46 4.57 -22.97
C GLU A 27 17.07 5.15 -23.31
N LYS A 28 16.46 4.65 -24.39
CA LYS A 28 15.08 4.99 -24.76
C LYS A 28 14.03 4.18 -24.01
N LEU A 29 14.36 3.17 -23.21
CA LEU A 29 13.37 2.42 -22.44
C LEU A 29 12.78 3.29 -21.32
N ILE A 30 11.44 3.34 -21.22
CA ILE A 30 10.72 4.10 -20.21
C ILE A 30 10.32 3.17 -19.07
N SER A 31 11.14 3.12 -18.01
CA SER A 31 10.97 2.16 -16.91
C SER A 31 9.60 2.22 -16.24
N GLY A 32 9.07 3.43 -15.98
CA GLY A 32 7.75 3.57 -15.36
C GLY A 32 6.60 3.02 -16.21
N GLU A 33 6.71 3.12 -17.54
CA GLU A 33 5.72 2.51 -18.44
C GLU A 33 5.87 0.98 -18.47
N TYR A 34 7.10 0.49 -18.50
CA TYR A 34 7.38 -0.95 -18.44
C TYR A 34 6.82 -1.59 -17.18
N GLU A 35 7.00 -0.99 -16.01
CA GLU A 35 6.47 -1.49 -14.72
C GLU A 35 4.94 -1.70 -14.77
N VAL A 36 4.22 -0.73 -15.32
CA VAL A 36 2.75 -0.78 -15.47
C VAL A 36 2.33 -1.87 -16.47
N VAL A 37 3.12 -2.06 -17.54
CA VAL A 37 2.85 -3.05 -18.60
C VAL A 37 3.19 -4.48 -18.16
N ALA A 38 4.24 -4.65 -17.36
CA ALA A 38 4.74 -5.94 -16.90
C ALA A 38 4.00 -6.49 -15.66
N ALA A 39 3.11 -5.70 -15.05
CA ALA A 39 2.32 -6.10 -13.89
C ALA A 39 1.49 -7.38 -14.15
N GLU A 40 1.50 -8.32 -13.21
CA GLU A 40 0.90 -9.66 -13.38
C GLU A 40 -0.64 -9.65 -13.53
N GLU A 41 -1.33 -8.66 -12.96
CA GLU A 41 -2.79 -8.52 -13.02
C GLU A 41 -3.28 -7.79 -14.28
N ASN A 42 -2.38 -7.51 -15.23
CA ASN A 42 -2.75 -6.72 -16.40
C ASN A 42 -3.65 -7.50 -17.35
N SER A 43 -4.90 -7.07 -17.51
CA SER A 43 -5.88 -7.68 -18.43
C SER A 43 -5.81 -7.12 -19.85
N ILE A 44 -5.02 -6.08 -20.11
CA ILE A 44 -4.95 -5.33 -21.37
C ILE A 44 -3.73 -5.73 -22.22
N PHE A 45 -2.56 -5.89 -21.63
CA PHE A 45 -1.32 -6.14 -22.38
C PHE A 45 -0.98 -7.63 -22.51
N LEU A 46 -0.24 -7.97 -23.57
CA LEU A 46 0.53 -9.20 -23.57
C LEU A 46 1.61 -9.16 -22.48
N LYS A 47 1.89 -10.31 -21.87
CA LYS A 47 2.91 -10.41 -20.82
C LYS A 47 4.27 -10.01 -21.40
N CYS A 48 4.79 -8.89 -20.93
CA CYS A 48 6.08 -8.32 -21.32
C CYS A 48 7.12 -8.60 -20.23
N MET A 49 8.31 -9.03 -20.63
CA MET A 49 9.43 -9.32 -19.73
C MET A 49 10.70 -8.71 -20.29
N TYR A 50 11.39 -7.91 -19.50
CA TYR A 50 12.69 -7.37 -19.87
C TYR A 50 13.81 -8.38 -19.53
N GLY A 51 14.76 -8.57 -20.43
CA GLY A 51 15.89 -9.48 -20.23
C GLY A 51 16.87 -9.49 -21.41
N SER A 52 17.82 -10.43 -21.41
CA SER A 52 18.78 -10.57 -22.51
C SER A 52 18.38 -11.68 -23.47
N TYR A 53 18.33 -11.38 -24.77
CA TYR A 53 18.14 -12.36 -25.84
C TYR A 53 19.35 -12.31 -26.78
N ASN A 54 20.03 -13.46 -26.93
CA ASN A 54 21.29 -13.56 -27.68
C ASN A 54 22.38 -12.56 -27.23
N GLY A 55 22.40 -12.19 -25.94
CA GLY A 55 23.38 -11.27 -25.36
C GLY A 55 23.06 -9.79 -25.55
N GLN A 56 21.89 -9.45 -26.12
CA GLN A 56 21.41 -8.08 -26.26
C GLN A 56 20.17 -7.86 -25.39
N ASN A 57 20.07 -6.71 -24.73
CA ASN A 57 18.91 -6.36 -23.92
C ASN A 57 17.66 -6.28 -24.79
N SER A 58 16.54 -6.77 -24.26
CA SER A 58 15.35 -7.07 -25.05
C SER A 58 14.09 -7.06 -24.20
N LEU A 59 12.96 -6.74 -24.84
CA LEU A 59 11.62 -6.94 -24.30
C LEU A 59 11.01 -8.18 -24.96
N TYR A 60 10.74 -9.20 -24.15
CA TYR A 60 10.14 -10.46 -24.55
C TYR A 60 8.62 -10.45 -24.31
N TYR A 61 7.86 -10.91 -25.29
CA TYR A 61 6.40 -10.94 -25.23
C TYR A 61 5.87 -12.36 -25.37
N ALA A 62 5.30 -12.88 -24.28
CA ALA A 62 4.69 -14.22 -24.27
C ALA A 62 3.29 -14.18 -24.90
N THR A 63 3.03 -15.15 -25.77
CA THR A 63 1.82 -15.26 -26.61
C THR A 63 1.00 -16.51 -26.32
N GLU A 64 1.44 -17.33 -25.36
CA GLU A 64 0.76 -18.58 -24.98
C GLU A 64 -0.71 -18.33 -24.63
N GLY A 65 -1.60 -19.10 -25.26
CA GLY A 65 -3.06 -18.99 -25.09
C GLY A 65 -3.75 -17.88 -25.90
N TYR A 66 -3.01 -17.16 -26.75
CA TYR A 66 -3.53 -16.10 -27.60
C TYR A 66 -3.23 -16.33 -29.08
N VAL A 67 -4.10 -15.79 -29.95
CA VAL A 67 -3.95 -15.86 -31.40
C VAL A 67 -3.93 -14.44 -31.98
N PRO A 68 -2.95 -14.07 -32.82
CA PRO A 68 -2.90 -12.74 -33.41
C PRO A 68 -4.07 -12.52 -34.38
N VAL A 69 -4.59 -11.29 -34.42
CA VAL A 69 -5.75 -10.91 -35.24
C VAL A 69 -5.51 -11.19 -36.72
N THR A 70 -4.27 -11.04 -37.22
CA THR A 70 -3.92 -11.43 -38.61
C THR A 70 -4.28 -12.88 -38.94
N THR A 71 -4.07 -13.80 -38.00
CA THR A 71 -4.34 -15.23 -38.20
C THR A 71 -5.84 -15.52 -38.14
N LEU A 72 -6.58 -14.77 -37.31
CA LEU A 72 -8.03 -14.90 -37.19
C LEU A 72 -8.78 -14.23 -38.33
N LEU A 73 -8.24 -13.16 -38.91
CA LEU A 73 -8.93 -12.28 -39.84
C LEU A 73 -9.60 -13.02 -41.01
N PRO A 74 -9.01 -14.04 -41.65
CA PRO A 74 -9.68 -14.79 -42.73
C PRO A 74 -10.84 -15.69 -42.27
N MET A 75 -10.92 -16.00 -40.97
CA MET A 75 -11.87 -16.98 -40.41
C MET A 75 -13.06 -16.34 -39.68
N ILE A 76 -12.97 -15.05 -39.37
CA ILE A 76 -13.98 -14.32 -38.59
C ILE A 76 -14.96 -13.59 -39.49
N ASN A 77 -16.16 -13.31 -38.99
CA ASN A 77 -17.18 -12.54 -39.70
C ASN A 77 -17.23 -11.08 -39.25
N GLU A 78 -18.09 -10.28 -39.88
CA GLU A 78 -18.35 -8.86 -39.54
C GLU A 78 -18.55 -8.63 -38.03
N SER A 79 -19.38 -9.46 -37.38
CA SER A 79 -19.73 -9.26 -35.97
C SER A 79 -18.57 -9.58 -35.03
N ALA A 80 -17.82 -10.65 -35.31
CA ALA A 80 -16.64 -11.02 -34.55
C ALA A 80 -15.53 -9.97 -34.69
N PHE A 81 -15.35 -9.42 -35.89
CA PHE A 81 -14.37 -8.34 -36.10
C PHE A 81 -14.76 -7.06 -35.38
N LEU A 82 -16.03 -6.64 -35.42
CA LEU A 82 -16.50 -5.48 -34.64
C LEU A 82 -16.30 -5.66 -33.13
N LYS A 83 -16.44 -6.89 -32.62
CA LYS A 83 -16.12 -7.19 -31.21
C LYS A 83 -14.65 -6.93 -30.91
N ILE A 84 -13.73 -7.42 -31.75
CA ILE A 84 -12.28 -7.19 -31.61
C ILE A 84 -11.96 -5.69 -31.64
N VAL A 85 -12.52 -4.94 -32.58
CA VAL A 85 -12.28 -3.48 -32.68
C VAL A 85 -12.80 -2.75 -31.45
N LYS A 86 -13.99 -3.12 -30.95
CA LYS A 86 -14.56 -2.53 -29.75
C LYS A 86 -13.68 -2.79 -28.53
N ASP A 87 -13.21 -4.02 -28.35
CA ASP A 87 -12.36 -4.41 -27.23
C ASP A 87 -10.98 -3.72 -27.33
N PHE A 88 -10.43 -3.58 -28.53
CA PHE A 88 -9.22 -2.79 -28.79
C PHE A 88 -9.40 -1.31 -28.46
N LEU A 89 -10.51 -0.67 -28.88
CA LEU A 89 -10.79 0.72 -28.51
C LEU A 89 -10.91 0.91 -26.99
N GLY A 90 -11.51 -0.07 -26.30
CA GLY A 90 -11.55 -0.09 -24.83
C GLY A 90 -10.15 -0.08 -24.22
N ALA A 91 -9.23 -0.90 -24.74
CA ALA A 91 -7.83 -0.90 -24.32
C ALA A 91 -7.14 0.45 -24.57
N VAL A 92 -7.36 1.08 -25.73
CA VAL A 92 -6.79 2.40 -26.04
C VAL A 92 -7.32 3.48 -25.09
N ILE A 93 -8.62 3.49 -24.81
CA ILE A 93 -9.24 4.43 -23.86
C ILE A 93 -8.67 4.23 -22.45
N ALA A 94 -8.47 2.98 -22.03
CA ALA A 94 -7.86 2.68 -20.73
C ALA A 94 -6.43 3.23 -20.63
N VAL A 95 -5.61 3.04 -21.68
CA VAL A 95 -4.26 3.59 -21.75
C VAL A 95 -4.27 5.12 -21.72
N LYS A 96 -5.13 5.77 -22.51
CA LYS A 96 -5.25 7.24 -22.57
C LYS A 96 -5.65 7.87 -21.23
N ASN A 97 -6.36 7.13 -20.38
CA ASN A 97 -6.74 7.57 -19.04
C ASN A 97 -5.76 7.15 -17.94
N CYS A 98 -4.66 6.47 -18.29
CA CYS A 98 -3.56 6.18 -17.38
C CYS A 98 -2.61 7.38 -17.35
N VAL A 99 -2.11 7.75 -16.17
CA VAL A 99 -1.21 8.92 -16.04
C VAL A 99 0.19 8.58 -16.56
N GLU A 100 0.57 7.32 -16.43
CA GLU A 100 1.91 6.79 -16.67
C GLU A 100 2.14 6.34 -18.11
N LEU A 101 1.08 6.01 -18.85
CA LEU A 101 1.16 5.42 -20.19
C LEU A 101 0.79 6.41 -21.28
N LYS A 102 1.26 6.16 -22.51
CA LYS A 102 0.92 6.94 -23.70
C LYS A 102 0.35 6.05 -24.79
N GLU A 103 -0.74 6.45 -25.44
CA GLU A 103 -1.39 5.66 -26.49
C GLU A 103 -0.49 5.41 -27.72
N ASN A 104 0.43 6.33 -28.05
CA ASN A 104 1.34 6.20 -29.18
C ASN A 104 2.38 5.06 -29.03
N HIS A 105 2.51 4.49 -27.83
CA HIS A 105 3.38 3.33 -27.57
C HIS A 105 2.67 1.98 -27.78
N ILE A 106 1.37 1.99 -28.11
CA ILE A 106 0.61 0.78 -28.49
C ILE A 106 0.97 0.36 -29.93
N VAL A 107 1.32 -0.90 -30.16
CA VAL A 107 1.61 -1.40 -31.51
C VAL A 107 0.32 -1.76 -32.24
N ILE A 108 -0.10 -0.93 -33.21
CA ILE A 108 -1.38 -1.09 -33.95
C ILE A 108 -1.36 -2.23 -34.99
N SER A 109 -0.22 -2.87 -35.25
CA SER A 109 -0.15 -3.98 -36.22
C SER A 109 -1.09 -5.12 -35.83
N LEU A 110 -1.91 -5.62 -36.75
CA LEU A 110 -2.81 -6.75 -36.49
C LEU A 110 -2.06 -8.04 -36.07
N SER A 111 -0.78 -8.17 -36.43
CA SER A 111 0.07 -9.29 -36.01
C SER A 111 0.52 -9.17 -34.56
N LYS A 112 0.28 -8.01 -33.94
CA LYS A 112 0.66 -7.64 -32.58
C LYS A 112 -0.54 -7.31 -31.69
N ILE A 113 -1.75 -7.49 -32.23
CA ILE A 113 -3.00 -7.46 -31.49
C ILE A 113 -3.46 -8.91 -31.40
N TYR A 114 -3.75 -9.36 -30.19
CA TYR A 114 -3.98 -10.77 -29.88
C TYR A 114 -5.35 -10.98 -29.28
N VAL A 115 -5.97 -12.11 -29.58
CA VAL A 115 -7.27 -12.49 -29.06
C VAL A 115 -7.11 -13.77 -28.26
N LYS A 116 -7.64 -13.78 -27.03
CA LYS A 116 -7.65 -14.98 -26.21
C LYS A 116 -8.49 -16.07 -26.87
N HIS A 117 -8.08 -17.33 -26.76
CA HIS A 117 -8.90 -18.46 -27.22
C HIS A 117 -10.36 -18.33 -26.73
N GLY A 118 -11.33 -18.57 -27.62
CA GLY A 118 -12.75 -18.36 -27.35
C GLY A 118 -13.27 -16.94 -27.62
N MET A 119 -12.45 -16.02 -28.14
CA MET A 119 -12.81 -14.61 -28.39
C MET A 119 -13.21 -13.86 -27.12
N GLU A 120 -12.59 -14.16 -25.98
CA GLU A 120 -12.91 -13.60 -24.65
C GLU A 120 -12.21 -12.27 -24.35
N GLY A 121 -11.70 -11.56 -25.36
CA GLY A 121 -11.07 -10.26 -25.19
C GLY A 121 -9.78 -10.12 -26.00
N VAL A 122 -9.29 -8.88 -26.04
CA VAL A 122 -8.12 -8.49 -26.82
C VAL A 122 -6.97 -8.14 -25.88
N LYS A 123 -5.78 -8.67 -26.19
CA LYS A 123 -4.51 -8.23 -25.63
C LYS A 123 -3.73 -7.43 -26.66
N ILE A 124 -3.17 -6.30 -26.26
CA ILE A 124 -2.36 -5.45 -27.14
C ILE A 124 -0.88 -5.52 -26.76
N THR A 125 -0.02 -5.39 -27.76
CA THR A 125 1.42 -5.21 -27.53
C THR A 125 1.68 -3.74 -27.25
N TYR A 126 2.32 -3.44 -26.12
CA TYR A 126 2.73 -2.09 -25.73
C TYR A 126 4.26 -2.04 -25.66
N LEU A 127 4.85 -1.02 -26.27
CA LEU A 127 6.31 -0.87 -26.39
C LEU A 127 6.77 0.39 -25.64
N PRO A 128 7.26 0.28 -24.39
CA PRO A 128 7.56 1.40 -23.50
C PRO A 128 8.88 2.09 -23.89
N MET A 129 8.94 2.72 -25.07
CA MET A 129 10.14 3.34 -25.61
C MET A 129 9.90 4.81 -25.93
N VAL A 130 10.91 5.66 -25.69
CA VAL A 130 10.91 7.07 -26.07
C VAL A 130 10.87 7.18 -27.59
N ASP A 131 9.74 7.66 -28.09
CA ASP A 131 9.56 7.98 -29.50
C ASP A 131 10.46 9.16 -29.90
N GLY A 132 11.11 9.08 -31.06
CA GLY A 132 11.91 10.17 -31.61
C GLY A 132 11.08 11.40 -32.01
N ASN A 133 9.76 11.25 -32.12
CA ASN A 133 8.80 12.30 -32.43
C ASN A 133 7.82 12.53 -31.26
N ASP A 134 8.35 12.77 -30.06
CA ASP A 134 7.58 13.09 -28.86
C ASP A 134 6.72 14.36 -29.08
N GLY A 135 5.49 14.21 -29.60
CA GLY A 135 4.65 15.36 -29.93
C GLY A 135 3.35 15.19 -30.74
N LYS A 136 2.88 13.99 -31.12
CA LYS A 136 1.64 13.88 -31.92
C LYS A 136 0.74 12.69 -31.56
N ALA A 137 0.06 12.76 -30.41
CA ALA A 137 -1.02 11.82 -30.08
C ALA A 137 -2.12 11.77 -31.17
N ASP A 138 -2.39 12.90 -31.85
CA ASP A 138 -3.32 12.99 -32.97
C ASP A 138 -2.93 12.12 -34.17
N ASP A 139 -1.62 11.87 -34.38
CA ASP A 139 -1.15 11.04 -35.50
C ASP A 139 -1.45 9.55 -35.22
N PHE A 140 -1.25 9.08 -33.98
CA PHE A 140 -1.58 7.70 -33.58
C PHE A 140 -3.05 7.36 -33.80
N GLU A 141 -3.96 8.20 -33.28
CA GLU A 141 -5.40 7.94 -33.36
C GLU A 141 -5.87 7.92 -34.82
N MET A 142 -5.36 8.85 -35.63
CA MET A 142 -5.67 8.92 -37.06
C MET A 142 -5.11 7.70 -37.82
N GLU A 143 -3.90 7.24 -37.52
CA GLU A 143 -3.34 6.02 -38.12
C GLU A 143 -4.18 4.79 -37.78
N MET A 144 -4.50 4.62 -36.50
CA MET A 144 -5.36 3.56 -36.00
C MET A 144 -6.71 3.55 -36.72
N ARG A 145 -7.34 4.73 -36.85
CA ARG A 145 -8.60 4.88 -37.57
C ARG A 145 -8.50 4.43 -39.03
N LYS A 146 -7.45 4.85 -39.73
CA LYS A 146 -7.19 4.47 -41.13
C LYS A 146 -7.01 2.96 -41.27
N VAL A 147 -6.24 2.33 -40.39
CA VAL A 147 -5.98 0.88 -40.43
C VAL A 147 -7.29 0.10 -40.28
N PHE A 148 -8.07 0.35 -39.22
CA PHE A 148 -9.31 -0.38 -38.99
C PHE A 148 -10.39 -0.09 -40.03
N ALA A 149 -10.55 1.17 -40.46
CA ALA A 149 -11.52 1.52 -41.50
C ALA A 149 -11.16 0.87 -42.86
N ASN A 150 -9.87 0.76 -43.19
CA ASN A 150 -9.42 0.06 -44.39
C ASN A 150 -9.78 -1.43 -44.34
N ILE A 151 -9.55 -2.10 -43.22
CA ILE A 151 -9.89 -3.52 -43.03
C ILE A 151 -11.40 -3.73 -43.18
N MET A 152 -12.21 -2.89 -42.52
CA MET A 152 -13.68 -2.95 -42.60
C MET A 152 -14.23 -2.79 -44.01
N ARG A 153 -13.57 -1.98 -44.85
CA ARG A 153 -14.03 -1.70 -46.22
C ARG A 153 -13.56 -2.73 -47.25
N ASN A 154 -12.39 -3.34 -47.02
CA ASN A 154 -11.68 -4.09 -48.06
C ASN A 154 -11.53 -5.59 -47.77
N THR A 155 -11.93 -6.08 -46.58
CA THR A 155 -11.82 -7.50 -46.22
C THR A 155 -13.15 -8.21 -46.45
N GLU A 156 -13.20 -9.13 -47.42
CA GLU A 156 -14.44 -9.73 -47.95
C GLU A 156 -15.37 -10.32 -46.88
N ASN A 157 -14.82 -11.12 -45.97
CA ASN A 157 -15.56 -11.82 -44.90
C ASN A 157 -15.95 -10.92 -43.71
N VAL A 158 -15.41 -9.69 -43.65
CA VAL A 158 -15.68 -8.71 -42.59
C VAL A 158 -16.56 -7.55 -43.10
N ARG A 159 -16.51 -7.27 -44.40
CA ARG A 159 -17.24 -6.17 -45.02
C ARG A 159 -18.74 -6.45 -44.99
N GLY A 160 -19.49 -5.56 -44.35
CA GLY A 160 -20.94 -5.58 -44.27
C GLY A 160 -21.51 -4.20 -43.97
N GLU A 161 -22.82 -4.13 -43.73
CA GLU A 161 -23.51 -2.85 -43.51
C GLU A 161 -23.06 -2.16 -42.21
N LYS A 162 -22.82 -2.93 -41.14
CA LYS A 162 -22.41 -2.40 -39.84
C LYS A 162 -20.96 -1.93 -39.88
N THR A 163 -20.05 -2.74 -40.43
CA THR A 163 -18.63 -2.34 -40.58
C THR A 163 -18.47 -1.16 -41.53
N PHE A 164 -19.32 -1.02 -42.56
CA PHE A 164 -19.31 0.17 -43.41
C PHE A 164 -19.76 1.43 -42.65
N SER A 165 -20.81 1.34 -41.83
CA SER A 165 -21.26 2.44 -40.97
C SER A 165 -20.16 2.87 -39.98
N VAL A 166 -19.55 1.91 -39.27
CA VAL A 166 -18.46 2.20 -38.32
C VAL A 166 -17.23 2.77 -39.04
N ALA A 167 -16.85 2.25 -40.21
CA ALA A 167 -15.73 2.78 -40.98
C ALA A 167 -15.93 4.24 -41.40
N ASN A 168 -17.17 4.66 -41.66
CA ASN A 168 -17.49 6.06 -41.95
C ASN A 168 -17.32 6.94 -40.71
N SER A 169 -17.79 6.49 -39.54
CA SER A 169 -17.56 7.20 -38.28
C SER A 169 -16.08 7.30 -37.91
N PHE A 170 -15.29 6.26 -38.20
CA PHE A 170 -13.82 6.29 -38.05
C PHE A 170 -13.16 7.37 -38.93
N SER A 171 -13.78 7.70 -40.07
CA SER A 171 -13.27 8.71 -41.01
C SER A 171 -13.65 10.15 -40.63
N ASP A 172 -14.54 10.33 -39.64
CA ASP A 172 -14.94 11.65 -39.13
C ASP A 172 -14.05 12.06 -37.95
N PRO A 173 -13.22 13.11 -38.09
CA PRO A 173 -12.33 13.56 -37.02
C PRO A 173 -13.08 14.22 -35.84
N ASN A 174 -14.36 14.59 -36.00
CA ASN A 174 -15.13 15.20 -34.91
C ASN A 174 -15.73 14.16 -33.94
N ILE A 175 -15.66 12.88 -34.29
CA ILE A 175 -16.17 11.79 -33.44
C ILE A 175 -15.00 11.27 -32.60
N SER A 176 -15.07 11.42 -31.27
CA SER A 176 -14.03 10.92 -30.37
C SER A 176 -14.02 9.38 -30.26
N ILE A 177 -12.91 8.79 -29.79
CA ILE A 177 -12.78 7.33 -29.61
C ILE A 177 -13.79 6.78 -28.59
N GLU A 178 -14.17 7.55 -27.58
CA GLU A 178 -15.16 7.17 -26.56
C GLU A 178 -16.56 7.07 -27.17
N ILE A 179 -16.88 7.95 -28.12
CA ILE A 179 -18.13 7.89 -28.89
C ILE A 179 -18.10 6.67 -29.80
N LEU A 180 -17.00 6.42 -30.53
CA LEU A 180 -16.85 5.22 -31.36
C LEU A 180 -17.02 3.93 -30.56
N TYR A 181 -16.37 3.85 -29.39
CA TYR A 181 -16.49 2.73 -28.47
C TYR A 181 -17.96 2.51 -28.04
N SER A 182 -18.66 3.60 -27.70
CA SER A 182 -20.07 3.55 -27.30
C SER A 182 -21.00 3.12 -28.44
N MET A 183 -20.76 3.61 -29.66
CA MET A 183 -21.52 3.22 -30.86
C MET A 183 -21.41 1.72 -31.18
N MET A 184 -20.30 1.10 -30.81
CA MET A 184 -20.05 -0.34 -30.99
C MET A 184 -20.60 -1.19 -29.83
N GLY A 185 -21.41 -0.60 -28.94
CA GLY A 185 -22.00 -1.28 -27.78
C GLY A 185 -21.05 -1.36 -26.58
N GLY A 186 -19.97 -0.59 -26.58
CA GLY A 186 -19.14 -0.36 -25.41
C GLY A 186 -19.89 0.45 -24.35
N ASN A 187 -19.59 0.20 -23.07
CA ASN A 187 -20.20 0.93 -21.97
C ASN A 187 -19.11 1.54 -21.09
N LEU A 188 -18.90 2.85 -21.25
CA LEU A 188 -17.86 3.58 -20.52
C LEU A 188 -18.06 3.50 -19.00
N MET A 189 -19.30 3.49 -18.51
CA MET A 189 -19.60 3.32 -17.09
C MET A 189 -19.25 1.91 -16.58
N ASN A 190 -19.42 0.88 -17.40
CA ASN A 190 -18.99 -0.47 -17.04
C ASN A 190 -17.47 -0.58 -17.05
N MET A 191 -16.76 0.11 -17.94
CA MET A 191 -15.28 0.16 -17.89
C MET A 191 -14.78 0.82 -16.61
N ILE A 192 -15.40 1.93 -16.19
CA ILE A 192 -15.10 2.61 -14.93
C ILE A 192 -15.37 1.68 -13.74
N LYS A 193 -16.52 0.97 -13.74
CA LYS A 193 -16.91 0.04 -12.67
C LYS A 193 -16.09 -1.26 -12.62
N ALA A 194 -15.67 -1.77 -13.77
CA ALA A 194 -14.88 -3.00 -13.87
C ALA A 194 -13.42 -2.80 -13.46
N GLY A 195 -13.02 -1.60 -13.04
CA GLY A 195 -11.62 -1.29 -12.75
C GLY A 195 -10.71 -1.48 -13.97
N MET A 196 -11.28 -1.41 -15.19
CA MET A 196 -10.50 -1.47 -16.43
C MET A 196 -9.71 -0.17 -16.70
N GLY A 197 -9.81 0.80 -15.80
CA GLY A 197 -8.75 1.76 -15.54
C GLY A 197 -8.12 1.39 -14.21
N PHE A 198 -6.79 1.27 -14.18
CA PHE A 198 -5.97 1.01 -13.00
C PHE A 198 -6.63 1.60 -11.73
N GLY A 199 -7.15 0.70 -10.89
CA GLY A 199 -7.68 0.94 -9.54
C GLY A 199 -8.77 2.02 -9.37
N ARG A 200 -10.06 1.61 -9.35
CA ARG A 200 -11.10 2.11 -8.39
C ARG A 200 -12.50 1.43 -8.45
N SER A 201 -12.69 0.46 -7.54
CA SER A 201 -13.78 0.28 -6.54
C SER A 201 -15.29 0.00 -6.85
N ILE A 202 -15.83 -0.98 -6.07
CA ILE A 202 -17.20 -1.18 -5.45
C ILE A 202 -18.35 -1.91 -6.21
N SER A 203 -18.75 -3.13 -5.78
CA SER A 203 -20.01 -3.45 -5.01
C SER A 203 -20.58 -4.89 -5.14
N SER A 204 -20.87 -5.48 -3.97
CA SER A 204 -21.99 -6.36 -3.55
C SER A 204 -22.19 -7.81 -4.07
N GLY A 205 -22.03 -8.78 -3.14
CA GLY A 205 -23.15 -9.62 -2.67
C GLY A 205 -23.13 -11.16 -2.90
N ILE A 206 -22.94 -11.92 -1.79
CA ILE A 206 -23.51 -13.25 -1.36
C ILE A 206 -23.26 -14.47 -2.30
N GLU A 207 -22.72 -15.66 -1.93
CA GLU A 207 -23.01 -16.60 -0.83
C GLU A 207 -21.90 -17.69 -0.63
N LYS A 208 -21.75 -18.09 0.65
CA LYS A 208 -21.44 -19.42 1.27
C LYS A 208 -20.09 -20.14 1.06
N ALA A 209 -19.44 -20.41 2.20
CA ALA A 209 -18.35 -21.40 2.39
C ALA A 209 -18.84 -22.86 2.23
N PRO A 210 -17.95 -23.82 1.86
CA PRO A 210 -17.40 -24.71 2.90
C PRO A 210 -15.98 -25.33 2.69
N VAL A 211 -15.26 -25.50 3.81
CA VAL A 211 -14.54 -26.70 4.35
C VAL A 211 -13.37 -27.40 3.58
N ASN A 212 -12.20 -27.42 4.25
CA ASN A 212 -11.01 -28.30 4.18
C ASN A 212 -10.37 -28.63 2.80
N ALA A 213 -9.30 -27.91 2.45
CA ALA A 213 -8.31 -28.30 1.44
C ALA A 213 -6.89 -28.15 2.00
N GLU A 214 -6.01 -29.12 1.76
CA GLU A 214 -4.54 -28.94 1.86
C GLU A 214 -4.17 -27.68 1.09
N VAL A 215 -3.56 -26.69 1.75
CA VAL A 215 -3.25 -25.42 1.09
C VAL A 215 -2.04 -25.62 0.19
N ALA A 216 -2.26 -25.49 -1.12
CA ALA A 216 -1.21 -25.52 -2.12
C ALA A 216 -0.11 -24.49 -1.80
N MET A 217 1.12 -24.72 -2.30
CA MET A 217 2.24 -23.80 -2.08
C MET A 217 1.85 -22.36 -2.43
N PRO A 218 1.96 -21.39 -1.51
CA PRO A 218 1.73 -19.99 -1.83
C PRO A 218 2.74 -19.49 -2.87
N LYS A 219 2.29 -18.63 -3.79
CA LYS A 219 3.19 -17.91 -4.69
C LYS A 219 3.86 -16.75 -3.97
N ILE A 220 5.04 -16.98 -3.40
CA ILE A 220 5.76 -15.98 -2.61
C ILE A 220 6.61 -15.14 -3.54
N ARG A 221 6.48 -13.82 -3.50
CA ARG A 221 7.35 -12.91 -4.26
C ARG A 221 8.48 -12.42 -3.36
N LEU A 222 9.71 -12.46 -3.85
CA LEU A 222 10.89 -11.87 -3.23
C LEU A 222 11.21 -10.61 -4.02
N GLU A 223 10.72 -9.46 -3.56
CA GLU A 223 10.86 -8.18 -4.24
C GLU A 223 12.24 -7.61 -4.00
N ASN A 224 13.03 -7.38 -5.06
CA ASN A 224 14.41 -6.96 -4.86
C ASN A 224 14.49 -5.51 -4.34
N LEU A 225 15.26 -5.31 -3.27
CA LEU A 225 15.53 -4.03 -2.63
C LEU A 225 16.86 -3.40 -3.10
N ASN A 226 17.75 -4.18 -3.71
CA ASN A 226 19.05 -3.75 -4.24
C ASN A 226 19.03 -3.84 -5.78
N GLY A 227 18.50 -2.78 -6.42
CA GLY A 227 17.94 -2.77 -7.78
C GLY A 227 18.87 -3.05 -8.96
N ASN A 228 19.19 -4.33 -9.19
CA ASN A 228 19.65 -4.87 -10.50
C ASN A 228 19.20 -6.32 -10.77
N ILE A 229 18.45 -6.94 -9.87
CA ILE A 229 17.87 -8.29 -10.02
C ILE A 229 16.34 -8.14 -9.99
N PRO A 230 15.58 -8.80 -10.87
CA PRO A 230 14.12 -8.75 -10.81
C PRO A 230 13.59 -9.50 -9.58
N ASP A 231 12.34 -9.22 -9.23
CA ASP A 231 11.62 -9.94 -8.19
C ASP A 231 11.58 -11.44 -8.51
N ILE A 232 11.73 -12.28 -7.49
CA ILE A 232 11.73 -13.73 -7.64
C ILE A 232 10.38 -14.26 -7.18
N VAL A 233 9.67 -15.01 -8.02
CA VAL A 233 8.42 -15.68 -7.62
C VAL A 233 8.72 -17.14 -7.30
N VAL A 234 8.53 -17.49 -6.04
CA VAL A 234 8.62 -18.83 -5.49
C VAL A 234 7.26 -19.49 -5.58
N ASP A 235 7.11 -20.49 -6.44
CA ASP A 235 5.84 -21.16 -6.72
C ASP A 235 5.90 -22.69 -6.59
N SER A 236 6.99 -23.23 -6.03
CA SER A 236 7.18 -24.66 -5.75
C SER A 236 7.66 -24.90 -4.32
N GLU A 237 7.40 -26.10 -3.77
CA GLU A 237 7.61 -26.41 -2.34
C GLU A 237 9.07 -26.57 -1.91
N ASP A 238 10.01 -26.61 -2.86
CA ASP A 238 11.46 -26.72 -2.64
C ASP A 238 12.20 -25.86 -3.67
N TYR A 239 11.84 -24.58 -3.73
CA TYR A 239 12.33 -23.63 -4.73
C TYR A 239 13.78 -23.22 -4.45
N VAL A 240 14.70 -23.63 -5.33
CA VAL A 240 16.14 -23.43 -5.18
C VAL A 240 16.56 -22.11 -5.84
N ILE A 241 17.20 -21.25 -5.04
CA ILE A 241 17.80 -20.00 -5.51
C ILE A 241 19.32 -20.18 -5.51
N GLY A 242 19.95 -19.91 -6.65
CA GLY A 242 21.38 -20.08 -6.83
C GLY A 242 21.91 -19.26 -8.00
N ARG A 243 23.19 -19.41 -8.31
CA ARG A 243 23.81 -18.72 -9.47
C ARG A 243 23.68 -19.54 -10.76
N SER A 244 23.35 -20.82 -10.69
CA SER A 244 23.43 -21.73 -11.84
C SER A 244 22.04 -22.01 -12.42
N PRO A 245 21.72 -21.54 -13.64
CA PRO A 245 20.39 -21.71 -14.25
C PRO A 245 20.04 -23.16 -14.57
N ASP A 246 21.03 -24.04 -14.72
CA ASP A 246 20.79 -25.47 -15.03
C ASP A 246 20.28 -26.28 -13.82
N ILE A 247 20.44 -25.78 -12.60
CA ILE A 247 20.20 -26.54 -11.35
C ILE A 247 19.48 -25.72 -10.26
N SER A 248 19.01 -24.52 -10.60
CA SER A 248 18.26 -23.64 -9.69
C SER A 248 16.96 -23.22 -10.38
N ASP A 249 15.86 -23.15 -9.63
CA ASP A 249 14.58 -22.66 -10.13
C ASP A 249 14.62 -21.15 -10.40
N CYS A 250 15.45 -20.42 -9.63
CA CYS A 250 15.84 -19.05 -9.93
C CYS A 250 17.36 -18.88 -9.93
N ALA A 251 17.87 -18.28 -11.00
CA ALA A 251 19.29 -17.97 -11.16
C ALA A 251 19.58 -16.48 -10.93
N ILE A 252 20.23 -16.16 -9.81
CA ILE A 252 20.82 -14.83 -9.56
C ILE A 252 22.27 -14.88 -10.05
N LEU A 253 22.55 -14.31 -11.23
CA LEU A 253 23.85 -14.41 -11.92
C LEU A 253 24.96 -13.51 -11.34
N GLU A 254 24.99 -13.35 -10.02
CA GLU A 254 26.03 -12.60 -9.33
C GLU A 254 27.16 -13.51 -8.82
N ALA A 255 28.42 -13.07 -8.95
CA ALA A 255 29.57 -13.86 -8.51
C ALA A 255 29.51 -14.21 -7.01
N ALA A 256 28.91 -13.34 -6.18
CA ALA A 256 28.76 -13.52 -4.74
C ALA A 256 27.70 -14.58 -4.36
N VAL A 257 26.82 -14.97 -5.28
CA VAL A 257 25.83 -16.02 -5.07
C VAL A 257 26.47 -17.37 -5.38
N SER A 258 26.34 -18.34 -4.48
CA SER A 258 26.80 -19.72 -4.70
C SER A 258 25.96 -20.42 -5.78
N ARG A 259 26.54 -21.43 -6.45
CA ARG A 259 25.85 -22.15 -7.55
C ARG A 259 24.47 -22.70 -7.14
N ILE A 260 24.39 -23.18 -5.90
CA ILE A 260 23.19 -23.46 -5.11
C ILE A 260 23.36 -22.66 -3.82
N HIS A 261 22.49 -21.70 -3.50
CA HIS A 261 22.73 -20.74 -2.40
C HIS A 261 21.80 -20.98 -1.21
N CYS A 262 20.51 -20.87 -1.44
CA CYS A 262 19.48 -21.11 -0.43
C CYS A 262 18.27 -21.73 -1.13
N LYS A 263 17.35 -22.27 -0.34
CA LYS A 263 16.06 -22.71 -0.84
C LYS A 263 14.93 -22.20 0.04
N VAL A 264 13.79 -21.97 -0.58
CA VAL A 264 12.53 -21.71 0.10
C VAL A 264 11.76 -23.02 0.12
N SER A 265 11.45 -23.51 1.32
CA SER A 265 10.78 -24.79 1.50
C SER A 265 9.49 -24.63 2.30
N LYS A 266 8.46 -25.37 1.90
CA LYS A 266 7.27 -25.56 2.73
C LYS A 266 7.49 -26.69 3.72
N ILE A 267 7.25 -26.42 5.00
CA ILE A 267 7.32 -27.39 6.10
C ILE A 267 5.99 -27.32 6.83
N ASP A 268 5.20 -28.38 6.74
CA ASP A 268 3.79 -28.39 7.13
C ASP A 268 3.03 -27.26 6.40
N ASP A 269 2.31 -26.41 7.13
CA ASP A 269 1.61 -25.26 6.57
C ASP A 269 2.48 -23.99 6.54
N LYS A 270 3.76 -24.03 6.96
CA LYS A 270 4.62 -22.82 7.07
C LYS A 270 5.74 -22.82 6.06
N ILE A 271 6.22 -21.62 5.70
CA ILE A 271 7.35 -21.46 4.79
C ILE A 271 8.61 -21.08 5.55
N ALA A 272 9.72 -21.72 5.18
CA ALA A 272 11.04 -21.45 5.73
C ALA A 272 12.07 -21.23 4.63
N VAL A 273 13.08 -20.43 4.93
CA VAL A 273 14.31 -20.31 4.13
C VAL A 273 15.42 -21.13 4.78
N LEU A 274 16.16 -21.88 3.96
CA LEU A 274 17.35 -22.62 4.38
C LEU A 274 18.56 -22.14 3.56
N ASP A 275 19.62 -21.71 4.24
CA ASP A 275 20.93 -21.51 3.60
C ASP A 275 21.58 -22.88 3.31
N LEU A 276 21.98 -23.15 2.07
CA LEU A 276 22.50 -24.44 1.62
C LEU A 276 24.04 -24.52 1.70
N GLY A 277 24.64 -23.86 2.69
CA GLY A 277 26.08 -23.80 2.86
C GLY A 277 26.75 -22.76 1.96
N SER A 278 26.07 -21.63 1.77
CA SER A 278 26.56 -20.58 0.88
C SER A 278 27.81 -19.90 1.43
N ALA A 279 28.69 -19.44 0.54
CA ALA A 279 29.94 -18.81 0.96
C ALA A 279 29.73 -17.44 1.66
N ASN A 280 28.74 -16.66 1.19
CA ASN A 280 28.47 -15.31 1.70
C ASN A 280 27.28 -15.24 2.67
N GLY A 281 26.58 -16.35 2.88
CA GLY A 281 25.46 -16.47 3.80
C GLY A 281 24.15 -15.88 3.28
N THR A 282 23.08 -16.36 3.90
CA THR A 282 21.71 -15.85 3.77
C THR A 282 21.32 -15.15 5.08
N TYR A 283 20.51 -14.07 5.03
CA TYR A 283 20.07 -13.31 6.21
C TYR A 283 18.57 -13.03 6.12
N VAL A 284 17.87 -13.00 7.25
CA VAL A 284 16.47 -12.53 7.32
C VAL A 284 16.38 -11.38 8.32
N ASN A 285 15.80 -10.25 7.90
CA ASN A 285 15.74 -8.99 8.64
C ASN A 285 17.11 -8.57 9.20
N GLY A 286 18.16 -8.75 8.40
CA GLY A 286 19.55 -8.43 8.77
C GLY A 286 20.24 -9.45 9.68
N SER A 287 19.55 -10.49 10.15
CA SER A 287 20.14 -11.56 10.98
C SER A 287 20.63 -12.72 10.11
N ARG A 288 21.90 -13.10 10.23
CA ARG A 288 22.49 -14.19 9.43
C ARG A 288 21.92 -15.55 9.83
N LEU A 289 21.50 -16.35 8.85
CA LEU A 289 20.99 -17.69 9.06
C LEU A 289 22.14 -18.69 9.34
N ILE A 290 21.83 -19.73 10.10
CA ILE A 290 22.73 -20.87 10.33
C ILE A 290 22.54 -21.86 9.16
N PRO A 291 23.61 -22.30 8.46
CA PRO A 291 23.50 -23.21 7.32
C PRO A 291 22.74 -24.50 7.65
N ASN A 292 21.90 -24.94 6.70
CA ASN A 292 21.04 -26.12 6.75
C ASN A 292 19.98 -26.14 7.88
N GLN A 293 19.74 -25.01 8.54
CA GLN A 293 18.67 -24.88 9.53
C GLN A 293 17.49 -24.08 8.94
N PRO A 294 16.25 -24.60 9.03
CA PRO A 294 15.07 -23.85 8.60
C PRO A 294 14.85 -22.59 9.44
N HIS A 295 14.69 -21.45 8.77
CA HIS A 295 14.26 -20.20 9.39
C HIS A 295 12.90 -19.80 8.81
N PHE A 296 11.85 -19.84 9.65
CA PHE A 296 10.51 -19.48 9.21
C PHE A 296 10.43 -18.00 8.86
N ILE A 297 9.80 -17.72 7.72
CA ILE A 297 9.69 -16.38 7.17
C ILE A 297 8.22 -15.97 7.12
N SER A 298 7.98 -14.68 7.31
CA SER A 298 6.67 -14.05 7.28
C SER A 298 6.58 -13.01 6.18
N ASP A 299 5.36 -12.59 5.89
CA ASP A 299 5.12 -11.48 4.96
C ASP A 299 5.86 -10.21 5.41
N ASN A 300 6.52 -9.54 4.46
CA ASN A 300 7.37 -8.37 4.61
C ASN A 300 8.72 -8.58 5.33
N ASP A 301 9.13 -9.82 5.58
CA ASP A 301 10.51 -10.07 6.00
C ASP A 301 11.50 -9.72 4.89
N VAL A 302 12.66 -9.18 5.24
CA VAL A 302 13.74 -8.91 4.28
C VAL A 302 14.73 -10.06 4.24
N LEU A 303 14.72 -10.83 3.16
CA LEU A 303 15.66 -11.89 2.86
C LEU A 303 16.88 -11.35 2.10
N ARG A 304 18.06 -11.37 2.71
CA ARG A 304 19.33 -11.12 2.03
C ARG A 304 19.95 -12.42 1.53
N ILE A 305 20.28 -12.48 0.25
CA ILE A 305 21.04 -13.56 -0.39
C ILE A 305 22.37 -12.97 -0.87
N ALA A 306 23.48 -13.35 -0.24
CA ALA A 306 24.77 -12.67 -0.41
C ALA A 306 24.67 -11.14 -0.21
N ASN A 307 24.66 -10.37 -1.30
CA ASN A 307 24.66 -8.91 -1.32
C ASN A 307 23.30 -8.33 -1.75
N SER A 308 22.32 -9.18 -2.06
CA SER A 308 21.04 -8.80 -2.62
C SER A 308 19.96 -8.96 -1.56
N ASP A 309 19.25 -7.88 -1.24
CA ASP A 309 18.14 -7.87 -0.29
C ASP A 309 16.82 -8.03 -1.04
N PHE A 310 15.92 -8.85 -0.51
CA PHE A 310 14.60 -9.08 -1.08
C PHE A 310 13.53 -8.97 -0.01
N LEU A 311 12.48 -8.20 -0.24
CA LEU A 311 11.29 -8.16 0.59
C LEU A 311 10.40 -9.36 0.24
N ILE A 312 10.09 -10.18 1.22
CA ILE A 312 9.23 -11.35 1.06
C ILE A 312 7.77 -10.89 1.05
N LYS A 313 6.99 -11.37 0.09
CA LYS A 313 5.57 -11.12 -0.07
C LYS A 313 4.82 -12.42 -0.25
N PHE A 314 3.93 -12.74 0.69
CA PHE A 314 3.04 -13.87 0.59
C PHE A 314 1.72 -13.47 -0.09
N PRO A 315 1.04 -14.39 -0.80
CA PRO A 315 -0.32 -14.15 -1.27
C PRO A 315 -1.25 -13.86 -0.10
N GLU A 316 -2.16 -12.90 -0.28
CA GLU A 316 -3.15 -12.53 0.74
C GLU A 316 -3.95 -13.73 1.24
N GLU A 317 -4.37 -14.63 0.35
CA GLU A 317 -5.10 -15.85 0.68
C GLU A 317 -4.31 -16.76 1.66
N TYR A 318 -2.99 -16.82 1.49
CA TYR A 318 -2.12 -17.59 2.38
C TYR A 318 -1.91 -16.87 3.72
N ILE A 319 -1.77 -15.55 3.73
CA ILE A 319 -1.69 -14.73 4.95
C ILE A 319 -2.98 -14.89 5.77
N GLU A 320 -4.14 -14.87 5.12
CA GLU A 320 -5.44 -15.12 5.74
C GLU A 320 -5.56 -16.54 6.26
N TYR A 321 -5.15 -17.54 5.47
CA TYR A 321 -5.13 -18.93 5.90
C TYR A 321 -4.21 -19.17 7.11
N MET A 322 -2.99 -18.61 7.12
CA MET A 322 -2.06 -18.68 8.26
C MET A 322 -2.70 -18.11 9.54
N LYS A 323 -3.42 -16.98 9.44
CA LYS A 323 -4.16 -16.39 10.58
C LYS A 323 -5.25 -17.32 11.12
N THR A 324 -5.82 -18.21 10.30
CA THR A 324 -6.80 -19.21 10.76
C THR A 324 -6.17 -20.42 11.45
N LEU A 325 -4.88 -20.68 11.17
CA LEU A 325 -4.10 -21.75 11.79
C LEU A 325 -3.37 -21.29 13.07
N GLU A 326 -3.35 -20.00 13.36
CA GLU A 326 -2.81 -19.46 14.61
C GLU A 326 -3.62 -20.02 15.81
N PRO A 327 -2.97 -20.70 16.78
CA PRO A 327 -3.70 -21.41 17.82
C PRO A 327 -4.46 -20.45 18.74
N VAL A 328 -5.74 -20.76 18.97
CA VAL A 328 -6.53 -20.28 20.11
C VAL A 328 -5.69 -20.44 21.38
N ALA A 329 -5.41 -19.34 22.08
CA ALA A 329 -4.51 -19.29 23.22
C ALA A 329 -4.99 -20.19 24.39
N VAL A 330 -4.48 -21.42 24.43
CA VAL A 330 -4.43 -22.27 25.63
C VAL A 330 -3.00 -22.20 26.17
N ASN A 331 -2.86 -21.51 27.31
CA ASN A 331 -1.81 -21.60 28.33
C ASN A 331 -0.39 -22.05 27.93
N SER A 332 0.60 -21.15 28.05
CA SER A 332 1.68 -21.29 29.06
C SER A 332 2.75 -20.19 28.95
N MET A 333 3.00 -19.43 30.02
CA MET A 333 4.37 -18.98 30.38
C MET A 333 5.04 -20.10 31.21
N PRO A 334 6.39 -20.20 31.30
CA PRO A 334 7.10 -19.45 32.35
C PRO A 334 8.56 -19.01 32.01
N VAL A 335 8.88 -17.73 32.23
CA VAL A 335 9.99 -17.38 33.13
C VAL A 335 9.31 -16.80 34.36
N GLU A 336 9.59 -17.39 35.52
CA GLU A 336 8.92 -17.11 36.79
C GLU A 336 8.89 -15.60 37.12
N ARG A 337 7.74 -14.98 36.89
CA ARG A 337 7.25 -13.89 37.71
C ARG A 337 5.82 -14.23 38.06
N GLU A 338 5.52 -14.22 39.36
CA GLU A 338 4.20 -14.46 39.91
C GLU A 338 3.16 -13.54 39.23
N ILE A 339 2.47 -14.04 38.21
CA ILE A 339 1.32 -13.34 37.64
C ILE A 339 0.13 -13.67 38.52
N ARG A 340 -0.18 -12.75 39.43
CA ARG A 340 -1.57 -12.50 39.80
C ARG A 340 -2.34 -12.29 38.50
N ARG A 341 -3.36 -13.10 38.23
CA ARG A 341 -4.32 -12.87 37.15
C ARG A 341 -4.90 -11.46 37.35
N GLU A 342 -4.37 -10.46 36.63
CA GLU A 342 -5.04 -9.17 36.52
C GLU A 342 -6.09 -9.30 35.43
N GLU A 343 -7.33 -9.02 35.80
CA GLU A 343 -8.47 -8.93 34.89
C GLU A 343 -8.13 -7.99 33.72
N LYS A 344 -8.49 -8.38 32.49
CA LYS A 344 -8.23 -7.60 31.26
C LYS A 344 -9.01 -6.28 31.32
N ARG A 345 -8.42 -5.26 31.94
CA ARG A 345 -9.01 -3.92 32.12
C ARG A 345 -8.60 -2.97 31.00
N THR A 346 -9.50 -2.07 30.62
CA THR A 346 -9.21 -0.96 29.69
C THR A 346 -8.00 -0.16 30.18
N LYS A 347 -7.05 0.07 29.28
CA LYS A 347 -5.85 0.87 29.53
C LYS A 347 -6.10 2.35 29.24
N LEU A 348 -5.41 3.21 29.97
CA LEU A 348 -5.48 4.67 29.81
C LEU A 348 -4.12 5.21 29.36
N LEU A 349 -4.08 5.85 28.19
CA LEU A 349 -2.90 6.54 27.65
C LEU A 349 -3.16 8.05 27.63
N MET A 350 -2.31 8.81 28.31
CA MET A 350 -2.32 10.27 28.23
C MET A 350 -1.30 10.77 27.22
N VAL A 351 -1.69 11.70 26.34
CA VAL A 351 -0.77 12.43 25.46
C VAL A 351 -0.70 13.88 25.92
N HIS A 352 0.51 14.34 26.27
CA HIS A 352 0.73 15.64 26.90
C HIS A 352 2.06 16.28 26.47
N SER A 353 2.25 17.55 26.80
CA SER A 353 3.45 18.33 26.49
C SER A 353 3.56 19.53 27.42
N ALA A 354 4.79 19.93 27.75
CA ALA A 354 5.05 21.10 28.58
C ALA A 354 4.75 22.43 27.86
N SER A 355 4.69 22.42 26.53
CA SER A 355 4.43 23.59 25.68
C SER A 355 3.36 23.32 24.62
N GLY A 356 2.60 24.36 24.26
CA GLY A 356 1.63 24.31 23.17
C GLY A 356 2.32 24.17 21.80
N GLY A 357 1.61 23.62 20.80
CA GLY A 357 2.12 23.57 19.42
C GLY A 357 3.18 22.50 19.14
N THR A 358 3.42 21.54 20.05
CA THR A 358 4.37 20.43 19.85
C THR A 358 3.84 19.28 19.01
N GLY A 359 2.55 19.28 18.64
CA GLY A 359 1.94 18.23 17.82
C GLY A 359 1.33 17.04 18.59
N LYS A 360 0.96 17.23 19.86
CA LYS A 360 0.23 16.23 20.68
C LYS A 360 -0.95 15.60 19.96
N THR A 361 -1.85 16.43 19.43
CA THR A 361 -3.06 16.01 18.72
C THR A 361 -2.73 15.16 17.50
N THR A 362 -1.68 15.51 16.75
CA THR A 362 -1.19 14.73 15.59
C THR A 362 -0.75 13.34 16.02
N ILE A 363 0.08 13.24 17.06
CA ILE A 363 0.55 11.96 17.60
C ILE A 363 -0.62 11.14 18.16
N ALA A 364 -1.50 11.76 18.95
CA ALA A 364 -2.61 11.08 19.58
C ALA A 364 -3.58 10.48 18.55
N LEU A 365 -3.92 11.23 17.50
CA LEU A 365 -4.77 10.75 16.41
C LEU A 365 -4.07 9.65 15.60
N GLY A 366 -2.80 9.83 15.24
CA GLY A 366 -2.07 8.83 14.47
C GLY A 366 -1.91 7.51 15.24
N LEU A 367 -1.63 7.56 16.55
CA LEU A 367 -1.63 6.37 17.41
C LEU A 367 -3.01 5.73 17.51
N SER A 368 -4.07 6.55 17.67
CA SER A 368 -5.45 6.04 17.71
C SER A 368 -5.79 5.24 16.46
N ASN A 369 -5.35 5.72 15.30
CA ASN A 369 -5.58 5.08 14.02
C ASN A 369 -4.73 3.81 13.83
N ILE A 370 -3.43 3.86 14.11
CA ILE A 370 -2.53 2.69 13.98
C ILE A 370 -3.01 1.56 14.88
N LEU A 371 -3.27 1.83 16.16
CA LEU A 371 -3.70 0.81 17.11
C LEU A 371 -5.08 0.25 16.76
N ALA A 372 -6.00 1.10 16.27
CA ALA A 372 -7.29 0.62 15.78
C ALA A 372 -7.15 -0.31 14.56
N PHE A 373 -6.24 -0.01 13.62
CA PHE A 373 -5.93 -0.89 12.50
C PHE A 373 -5.33 -2.23 12.95
N GLU A 374 -4.61 -2.26 14.07
CA GLU A 374 -4.12 -3.49 14.72
C GLU A 374 -5.20 -4.24 15.52
N GLY A 375 -6.46 -3.80 15.45
CA GLY A 375 -7.61 -4.43 16.09
C GLY A 375 -7.86 -3.99 17.54
N VAL A 376 -7.15 -2.98 18.03
CA VAL A 376 -7.37 -2.41 19.36
C VAL A 376 -8.65 -1.59 19.37
N ARG A 377 -9.58 -1.85 20.30
CA ARG A 377 -10.77 -1.00 20.46
C ARG A 377 -10.36 0.29 21.16
N VAL A 378 -10.16 1.35 20.38
CA VAL A 378 -9.69 2.66 20.87
C VAL A 378 -10.85 3.65 21.02
N LEU A 379 -10.86 4.38 22.15
CA LEU A 379 -11.63 5.63 22.30
C LEU A 379 -10.66 6.82 22.43
N TYR A 380 -10.77 7.78 21.52
CA TYR A 380 -10.03 9.04 21.55
C TYR A 380 -10.84 10.17 22.22
N ILE A 381 -10.22 10.87 23.17
CA ILE A 381 -10.83 12.00 23.87
C ILE A 381 -9.87 13.20 23.85
N CYS A 382 -10.26 14.27 23.16
CA CYS A 382 -9.58 15.55 23.27
C CYS A 382 -10.19 16.39 24.40
N THR A 383 -9.40 16.73 25.42
CA THR A 383 -9.86 17.53 26.56
C THR A 383 -9.41 18.98 26.48
N SER A 384 -8.74 19.37 25.39
CA SER A 384 -8.25 20.72 25.18
C SER A 384 -9.38 21.73 25.09
N SER A 385 -9.15 22.92 25.65
CA SER A 385 -10.11 24.02 25.60
C SER A 385 -10.40 24.52 24.19
N TYR A 386 -9.41 24.41 23.31
CA TYR A 386 -9.50 24.74 21.90
C TYR A 386 -9.15 23.51 21.08
N GLN A 387 -10.08 23.07 20.24
CA GLN A 387 -10.00 21.82 19.48
C GLN A 387 -10.07 22.15 17.99
N SER A 388 -9.16 21.55 17.22
CA SER A 388 -9.03 21.73 15.78
C SER A 388 -8.60 20.43 15.09
N PHE A 389 -8.97 19.29 15.68
CA PHE A 389 -8.58 17.97 15.22
C PHE A 389 -9.49 17.47 14.08
N ASN A 390 -10.65 18.11 13.86
CA ASN A 390 -11.51 17.91 12.69
C ASN A 390 -10.84 18.31 11.36
N ASN A 391 -9.65 18.92 11.38
CA ASN A 391 -8.88 19.13 10.14
C ASN A 391 -8.17 17.84 9.72
N LEU A 392 -7.75 17.01 10.69
CA LEU A 392 -7.10 15.72 10.45
C LEU A 392 -8.12 14.58 10.30
N LEU A 393 -9.31 14.72 10.90
CA LEU A 393 -10.44 13.84 10.69
C LEU A 393 -11.28 14.35 9.51
N GLN A 394 -11.77 13.46 8.63
CA GLN A 394 -12.65 13.85 7.51
C GLN A 394 -14.07 14.27 7.96
N ASP A 395 -14.32 14.29 9.27
CA ASP A 395 -15.59 14.67 9.88
C ASP A 395 -15.52 16.08 10.47
N LYS A 396 -16.40 16.97 9.98
CA LYS A 396 -16.51 18.36 10.43
C LYS A 396 -17.60 18.58 11.48
N VAL A 397 -18.21 17.51 12.00
CA VAL A 397 -19.25 17.60 13.01
C VAL A 397 -18.67 18.12 14.32
N ARG A 398 -19.38 19.09 14.93
CA ARG A 398 -19.09 19.62 16.26
C ARG A 398 -20.33 19.46 17.13
N ILE A 399 -20.14 19.06 18.38
CA ILE A 399 -21.23 18.77 19.31
C ILE A 399 -21.34 19.82 20.41
N LYS A 400 -22.55 20.08 20.89
CA LYS A 400 -22.76 20.98 22.04
C LYS A 400 -22.18 20.34 23.31
N SER A 401 -21.47 21.14 24.11
CA SER A 401 -20.93 20.69 25.40
C SER A 401 -22.00 20.10 26.33
N SER A 402 -23.24 20.60 26.26
CA SER A 402 -24.37 20.11 27.05
C SER A 402 -24.73 18.65 26.77
N ASN A 403 -24.54 18.17 25.53
CA ASN A 403 -24.90 16.79 25.16
C ASN A 403 -23.97 15.81 25.87
N ILE A 404 -22.66 16.06 25.77
CA ILE A 404 -21.65 15.24 26.43
C ILE A 404 -21.70 15.41 27.96
N ALA A 405 -21.90 16.65 28.43
CA ALA A 405 -21.98 16.93 29.86
C ALA A 405 -23.22 16.31 30.53
N ALA A 406 -24.27 15.96 29.78
CA ALA A 406 -25.48 15.32 30.29
C ALA A 406 -25.40 13.78 30.34
N CYS A 407 -24.42 13.13 29.70
CA CYS A 407 -24.35 11.66 29.61
C CYS A 407 -24.10 10.99 30.98
N GLU A 408 -25.08 10.31 31.56
CA GLU A 408 -24.96 9.69 32.89
C GLU A 408 -24.36 8.28 32.81
N ASN A 409 -24.51 7.62 31.66
CA ASN A 409 -24.03 6.28 31.40
C ASN A 409 -23.37 6.18 30.00
N LEU A 410 -22.83 5.00 29.69
CA LEU A 410 -22.12 4.76 28.44
C LEU A 410 -23.04 4.77 27.22
N ASP A 411 -24.30 4.35 27.37
CA ASP A 411 -25.27 4.33 26.27
C ASP A 411 -25.67 5.74 25.84
N ASP A 412 -25.80 6.66 26.80
CA ASP A 412 -25.99 8.09 26.50
C ASP A 412 -24.82 8.63 25.68
N LEU A 413 -23.59 8.28 26.07
CA LEU A 413 -22.37 8.72 25.38
C LEU A 413 -22.29 8.15 23.96
N ASN A 414 -22.67 6.88 23.77
CA ASN A 414 -22.62 6.19 22.47
C ASN A 414 -23.42 6.92 21.38
N GLY A 415 -24.55 7.55 21.74
CA GLY A 415 -25.36 8.31 20.79
C GLY A 415 -24.69 9.58 20.25
N TYR A 416 -23.53 9.95 20.79
CA TYR A 416 -22.81 11.18 20.47
C TYR A 416 -21.37 10.96 19.99
N LEU A 417 -20.90 9.71 19.94
CA LEU A 417 -19.56 9.39 19.46
C LEU A 417 -19.47 9.59 17.94
N GLY A 418 -18.32 10.09 17.48
CA GLY A 418 -17.91 10.00 16.09
C GLY A 418 -17.21 8.67 15.84
N HIS A 419 -17.30 8.18 14.62
CA HIS A 419 -16.78 6.88 14.22
C HIS A 419 -15.83 7.03 13.03
N ALA A 420 -14.55 6.74 13.28
CA ALA A 420 -13.51 6.56 12.26
C ALA A 420 -13.03 5.10 12.31
N ALA A 421 -11.72 4.84 12.10
CA ALA A 421 -11.15 3.54 12.49
C ALA A 421 -11.28 3.28 14.00
N PHE A 422 -11.38 4.36 14.80
CA PHE A 422 -11.61 4.38 16.24
C PHE A 422 -12.82 5.25 16.61
N ASP A 423 -13.34 5.07 17.82
CA ASP A 423 -14.41 5.93 18.35
C ASP A 423 -13.80 7.20 18.94
N TYR A 424 -14.48 8.34 18.82
CA TYR A 424 -14.03 9.59 19.43
C TYR A 424 -15.19 10.46 19.94
N ILE A 425 -14.90 11.32 20.91
CA ILE A 425 -15.83 12.40 21.27
C ILE A 425 -15.63 13.54 20.26
N PRO A 426 -16.67 13.92 19.47
CA PRO A 426 -16.56 14.99 18.48
C PRO A 426 -16.18 16.33 19.11
N GLU A 427 -15.64 17.23 18.29
CA GLU A 427 -15.22 18.55 18.77
C GLU A 427 -16.33 19.31 19.50
N ILE A 428 -16.00 19.86 20.67
CA ILE A 428 -16.96 20.60 21.48
C ILE A 428 -17.15 22.01 20.92
N ARG A 429 -18.37 22.30 20.46
CA ARG A 429 -18.81 23.65 20.10
C ARG A 429 -18.97 24.49 21.37
N ARG A 430 -18.11 25.51 21.51
CA ARG A 430 -18.20 26.50 22.59
C ARG A 430 -18.91 27.77 22.12
N ASN A 431 -19.93 28.19 22.87
CA ASN A 431 -20.60 29.48 22.70
C ASN A 431 -20.31 30.34 23.95
N GLY A 432 -19.15 31.00 24.00
CA GLY A 432 -18.78 31.94 25.08
C GLY A 432 -17.44 31.66 25.76
N LEU A 433 -16.89 32.69 26.40
CA LEU A 433 -15.55 32.70 27.02
C LEU A 433 -15.53 32.24 28.49
N SER A 434 -16.67 31.91 29.10
CA SER A 434 -16.72 31.49 30.50
C SER A 434 -16.21 30.05 30.67
N ASP A 435 -15.60 29.74 31.81
CA ASP A 435 -15.17 28.37 32.16
C ASP A 435 -16.34 27.37 32.19
N LYS A 436 -17.58 27.87 32.22
CA LYS A 436 -18.82 27.09 32.15
C LYS A 436 -19.26 26.73 30.73
N SER A 437 -18.61 27.26 29.69
CA SER A 437 -19.01 27.06 28.29
C SER A 437 -18.57 25.70 27.71
N GLY A 438 -17.62 25.02 28.37
CA GLY A 438 -17.13 23.70 27.99
C GLY A 438 -17.45 22.61 29.02
N ILE A 439 -16.82 21.45 28.85
CA ILE A 439 -16.91 20.33 29.79
C ILE A 439 -15.92 20.58 30.93
N SER A 440 -16.38 20.46 32.18
CA SER A 440 -15.52 20.68 33.36
C SER A 440 -14.55 19.50 33.57
N SER A 441 -13.41 19.75 34.24
CA SER A 441 -12.44 18.69 34.58
C SER A 441 -13.09 17.52 35.33
N ARG A 442 -13.97 17.82 36.31
CA ARG A 442 -14.71 16.78 37.04
C ARG A 442 -15.57 15.93 36.11
N ARG A 443 -16.18 16.55 35.10
CA ARG A 443 -17.03 15.83 34.16
C ARG A 443 -16.22 14.94 33.21
N TYR A 444 -15.08 15.42 32.71
CA TYR A 444 -14.17 14.56 31.94
C TYR A 444 -13.67 13.37 32.76
N ILE A 445 -13.29 13.58 34.03
CA ILE A 445 -12.89 12.49 34.93
C ILE A 445 -14.00 11.44 35.03
N ASN A 446 -15.24 11.86 35.31
CA ASN A 446 -16.37 10.94 35.40
C ASN A 446 -16.60 10.15 34.10
N ILE A 447 -16.49 10.80 32.94
CA ILE A 447 -16.64 10.13 31.63
C ILE A 447 -15.53 9.10 31.42
N ILE A 448 -14.29 9.46 31.73
CA ILE A 448 -13.13 8.57 31.58
C ILE A 448 -13.28 7.37 32.52
N GLU A 449 -13.60 7.57 33.80
CA GLU A 449 -13.84 6.48 34.75
C GLU A 449 -14.98 5.56 34.30
N MET A 450 -16.07 6.14 33.80
CA MET A 450 -17.20 5.38 33.26
C MET A 450 -16.77 4.49 32.10
N VAL A 451 -15.97 5.00 31.16
CA VAL A 451 -15.47 4.24 30.02
C VAL A 451 -14.49 3.15 30.48
N LEU A 452 -13.54 3.48 31.36
CA LEU A 452 -12.55 2.51 31.87
C LEU A 452 -13.21 1.33 32.59
N ASN A 453 -14.28 1.59 33.34
CA ASN A 453 -15.02 0.55 34.06
C ASN A 453 -15.97 -0.26 33.18
N SER A 454 -16.17 0.13 31.91
CA SER A 454 -17.11 -0.53 31.02
C SER A 454 -16.56 -1.79 30.34
N GLY A 455 -15.24 -1.91 30.18
CA GLY A 455 -14.60 -2.97 29.39
C GLY A 455 -14.89 -2.92 27.88
N ARG A 456 -15.55 -1.85 27.40
CA ARG A 456 -15.92 -1.69 25.98
C ARG A 456 -14.71 -1.45 25.07
N TYR A 457 -13.70 -0.74 25.60
CA TYR A 457 -12.49 -0.40 24.89
C TYR A 457 -11.30 -1.14 25.50
N ASP A 458 -10.31 -1.45 24.68
CA ASP A 458 -9.02 -1.94 25.16
C ASP A 458 -8.16 -0.74 25.60
N LEU A 459 -8.24 0.38 24.88
CA LEU A 459 -7.45 1.57 25.15
C LEU A 459 -8.28 2.88 25.06
N VAL A 460 -8.10 3.77 26.04
CA VAL A 460 -8.58 5.16 25.98
C VAL A 460 -7.37 6.08 25.82
N ILE A 461 -7.34 6.85 24.73
CA ILE A 461 -6.30 7.85 24.46
C ILE A 461 -6.84 9.24 24.76
N VAL A 462 -6.18 9.94 25.68
CA VAL A 462 -6.59 11.28 26.11
C VAL A 462 -5.58 12.33 25.66
N ASP A 463 -5.95 13.16 24.69
CA ASP A 463 -5.19 14.34 24.23
C ASP A 463 -5.52 15.54 25.12
N THR A 464 -4.50 16.09 25.77
CA THR A 464 -4.63 17.09 26.83
C THR A 464 -4.02 18.44 26.47
N GLU A 465 -4.54 19.52 27.05
CA GLU A 465 -3.93 20.85 26.96
C GLU A 465 -2.65 20.91 27.81
N SER A 466 -1.65 21.69 27.39
CA SER A 466 -0.32 21.81 28.03
C SER A 466 -0.30 22.50 29.41
N THR A 467 -1.46 22.74 30.03
CA THR A 467 -1.58 23.39 31.33
C THR A 467 -1.57 22.37 32.46
N ILE A 468 -1.33 22.79 33.71
CA ILE A 468 -1.48 21.91 34.88
C ILE A 468 -2.82 22.23 35.54
N ASN A 469 -3.76 21.29 35.43
CA ASN A 469 -5.10 21.40 36.02
C ASN A 469 -5.48 20.09 36.75
N ASN A 470 -6.65 20.05 37.38
CA ASN A 470 -7.11 18.87 38.14
C ASN A 470 -7.27 17.62 37.27
N LEU A 471 -7.69 17.79 36.01
CA LEU A 471 -7.81 16.68 35.06
C LEU A 471 -6.43 16.11 34.70
N ASN A 472 -5.46 16.97 34.36
CA ASN A 472 -4.12 16.52 34.00
C ASN A 472 -3.40 15.86 35.18
N ARG A 473 -3.59 16.35 36.42
CA ARG A 473 -3.07 15.66 37.62
C ARG A 473 -3.67 14.27 37.79
N TYR A 474 -5.00 14.16 37.66
CA TYR A 474 -5.70 12.87 37.69
C TYR A 474 -5.18 11.92 36.60
N LEU A 475 -5.03 12.40 35.37
CA LEU A 475 -4.55 11.59 34.24
C LEU A 475 -3.10 11.15 34.44
N ILE A 476 -2.20 12.02 34.90
CA ILE A 476 -0.81 11.65 35.22
C ILE A 476 -0.77 10.53 36.26
N GLU A 477 -1.62 10.60 37.29
CA GLU A 477 -1.70 9.57 38.33
C GLU A 477 -2.30 8.26 37.81
N LYS A 478 -3.41 8.33 37.05
CA LYS A 478 -4.21 7.16 36.66
C LYS A 478 -3.83 6.49 35.36
N SER A 479 -3.16 7.20 34.45
CA SER A 479 -2.78 6.63 33.15
C SER A 479 -1.81 5.48 33.34
N ASP A 480 -1.99 4.43 32.55
CA ASP A 480 -1.08 3.30 32.45
C ASP A 480 0.23 3.73 31.79
N GLN A 481 0.14 4.64 30.82
CA GLN A 481 1.29 5.29 30.17
C GLN A 481 1.01 6.77 29.87
N VAL A 482 2.09 7.56 29.78
CA VAL A 482 2.05 8.97 29.41
C VAL A 482 3.04 9.21 28.28
N ILE A 483 2.58 9.67 27.12
CA ILE A 483 3.44 10.20 26.08
C ILE A 483 3.66 11.70 26.34
N MET A 484 4.93 12.08 26.52
CA MET A 484 5.36 13.46 26.60
C MET A 484 5.99 13.90 25.29
N VAL A 485 5.26 14.73 24.54
CA VAL A 485 5.67 15.27 23.25
C VAL A 485 6.42 16.59 23.44
N THR A 486 7.62 16.69 22.85
CA THR A 486 8.44 17.91 22.83
C THR A 486 8.96 18.19 21.43
N LYS A 487 9.56 19.36 21.22
CA LYS A 487 10.38 19.66 20.03
C LYS A 487 11.86 19.61 20.37
N GLN A 488 12.71 19.55 19.34
CA GLN A 488 14.17 19.55 19.46
C GLN A 488 14.77 20.90 19.91
N SER A 489 13.98 21.98 19.92
CA SER A 489 14.41 23.29 20.38
C SER A 489 14.62 23.35 21.90
N GLY A 490 15.62 24.11 22.33
CA GLY A 490 16.01 24.17 23.75
C GLY A 490 14.95 24.74 24.70
N ILE A 491 14.04 25.58 24.20
CA ILE A 491 12.96 26.17 25.01
C ILE A 491 11.94 25.08 25.39
N GLU A 492 11.43 24.36 24.39
CA GLU A 492 10.45 23.30 24.54
C GLU A 492 11.06 22.10 25.28
N TYR A 493 12.26 21.67 24.90
CA TYR A 493 12.96 20.58 25.57
C TYR A 493 13.25 20.91 27.04
N GLY A 494 13.77 22.11 27.35
CA GLY A 494 13.99 22.54 28.73
C GLY A 494 12.70 22.65 29.56
N GLY A 495 11.57 22.99 28.92
CA GLY A 495 10.24 22.91 29.54
C GLY A 495 9.84 21.49 29.90
N THR A 496 10.10 20.54 28.99
CA THR A 496 9.83 19.11 29.19
C THR A 496 10.67 18.51 30.31
N VAL A 497 11.96 18.86 30.44
CA VAL A 497 12.80 18.38 31.56
C VAL A 497 12.25 18.86 32.90
N ARG A 498 11.91 20.16 33.04
CA ARG A 498 11.32 20.69 34.27
C ARG A 498 9.98 20.02 34.61
N PHE A 499 9.20 19.70 33.60
CA PHE A 499 7.94 18.97 33.79
C PHE A 499 8.20 17.52 34.23
N ALA A 500 9.19 16.84 33.65
CA ALA A 500 9.59 15.49 34.02
C ALA A 500 10.05 15.41 35.48
N GLU A 501 10.83 16.40 35.95
CA GLU A 501 11.19 16.54 37.38
C GLU A 501 9.95 16.63 38.28
N MET A 502 8.96 17.42 37.87
CA MET A 502 7.73 17.63 38.64
C MET A 502 6.89 16.34 38.79
N ILE A 503 6.81 15.51 37.75
CA ILE A 503 5.99 14.30 37.74
C ILE A 503 6.77 13.03 38.11
N ARG A 504 8.09 13.13 38.30
CA ARG A 504 9.02 12.00 38.46
C ARG A 504 8.52 10.94 39.45
N ASN A 505 8.00 11.36 40.59
CA ASN A 505 7.54 10.44 41.65
C ASN A 505 6.17 9.80 41.35
N VAL A 506 5.32 10.47 40.56
CA VAL A 506 3.94 10.03 40.27
C VAL A 506 3.88 9.19 38.98
N ALA A 507 4.79 9.47 38.04
CA ALA A 507 4.82 8.84 36.72
C ALA A 507 6.10 8.04 36.44
N ALA A 508 6.86 7.66 37.48
CA ALA A 508 8.04 6.83 37.32
C ALA A 508 7.73 5.54 36.52
N GLY A 509 8.54 5.26 35.50
CA GLY A 509 8.45 4.03 34.71
C GLY A 509 7.28 3.96 33.72
N LYS A 510 6.45 5.00 33.62
CA LYS A 510 5.30 5.02 32.68
C LYS A 510 5.30 6.18 31.68
N VAL A 511 6.35 7.01 31.67
CA VAL A 511 6.46 8.13 30.71
C VAL A 511 7.33 7.73 29.52
N ILE A 512 6.85 8.01 28.31
CA ILE A 512 7.57 7.89 27.04
C ILE A 512 7.80 9.30 26.50
N TYR A 513 9.06 9.71 26.35
CA TYR A 513 9.41 11.03 25.81
C TYR A 513 9.63 10.94 24.30
N VAL A 514 8.98 11.82 23.55
CA VAL A 514 9.01 11.82 22.08
C VAL A 514 9.37 13.20 21.58
N ILE A 515 10.36 13.27 20.69
CA ILE A 515 10.64 14.49 19.93
C ILE A 515 9.81 14.44 18.66
N ASN A 516 8.92 15.41 18.49
CA ASN A 516 8.15 15.61 17.28
C ASN A 516 8.67 16.83 16.52
N ASP A 517 8.28 16.94 15.26
CA ASP A 517 8.72 18.02 14.39
C ASP A 517 10.25 17.99 14.20
N TYR A 518 10.81 16.76 14.12
CA TYR A 518 12.25 16.55 14.06
C TYR A 518 12.81 16.88 12.68
N ASP A 519 13.89 17.65 12.69
CA ASP A 519 14.73 17.97 11.55
C ASP A 519 16.19 17.69 11.90
N LYS A 520 16.75 16.65 11.28
CA LYS A 520 18.12 16.19 11.46
C LYS A 520 19.19 17.23 11.09
N TYR A 521 18.83 18.26 10.33
CA TYR A 521 19.75 19.34 9.93
C TYR A 521 19.69 20.54 10.87
N SER A 522 18.76 20.55 11.82
CA SER A 522 18.55 21.62 12.77
C SER A 522 19.12 21.27 14.15
N PHE A 523 19.36 22.29 14.98
CA PHE A 523 19.88 22.12 16.33
C PHE A 523 18.96 21.20 17.18
N ASP A 524 19.56 20.26 17.91
CA ASP A 524 18.86 19.34 18.80
C ASP A 524 19.35 19.47 20.25
N ALA A 525 18.51 20.11 21.07
CA ALA A 525 18.76 20.33 22.49
C ALA A 525 18.80 19.04 23.32
N SER A 526 18.31 17.91 22.79
CA SER A 526 18.39 16.62 23.47
C SER A 526 19.76 15.93 23.30
N GLY A 527 20.45 16.21 22.18
CA GLY A 527 21.73 15.59 21.82
C GLY A 527 22.97 16.25 22.43
N GLU A 528 22.95 17.56 22.68
CA GLU A 528 24.09 18.28 23.26
C GLU A 528 24.09 18.27 24.80
N SER A 529 25.24 17.94 25.39
CA SER A 529 25.49 18.02 26.83
C SER A 529 25.45 19.47 27.32
N GLY A 530 24.27 19.93 27.79
CA GLY A 530 24.10 21.27 28.36
C GLY A 530 23.00 21.34 29.43
N GLY A 531 23.36 21.06 30.68
CA GLY A 531 22.75 21.69 31.87
C GLY A 531 21.42 21.18 32.43
N PHE A 532 20.82 20.13 31.88
CA PHE A 532 19.53 19.60 32.34
C PHE A 532 19.64 18.12 32.75
N ASP A 533 18.91 17.70 33.80
CA ASP A 533 18.70 16.27 34.10
C ASP A 533 18.11 15.61 32.85
N ARG A 534 18.88 14.73 32.19
CA ARG A 534 18.50 14.16 30.89
C ARG A 534 17.24 13.31 31.04
N VAL A 535 16.26 13.54 30.16
CA VAL A 535 15.15 12.60 29.93
C VAL A 535 15.53 11.69 28.77
N ASP A 536 15.28 10.38 28.92
CA ASP A 536 15.57 9.42 27.86
C ASP A 536 14.53 9.55 26.75
N ILE A 537 14.97 10.07 25.59
CA ILE A 537 14.15 10.18 24.40
C ILE A 537 13.92 8.80 23.79
N SER A 538 12.66 8.42 23.66
CA SER A 538 12.24 7.13 23.13
C SER A 538 12.29 7.08 21.61
N ASP A 539 11.77 8.14 20.96
CA ASP A 539 11.62 8.22 19.51
C ASP A 539 11.68 9.68 19.03
N TYR A 540 12.10 9.83 17.77
CA TYR A 540 12.14 11.08 17.03
C TYR A 540 11.20 10.93 15.84
N ILE A 541 10.20 11.81 15.73
CA ILE A 541 9.20 11.79 14.65
C ILE A 541 9.52 12.97 13.72
N GLU A 542 9.81 12.64 12.46
CA GLU A 542 10.16 13.63 11.44
C GLU A 542 9.04 14.66 11.19
N HIS A 543 9.44 15.83 10.71
CA HIS A 543 8.50 16.89 10.33
C HIS A 543 7.48 16.43 9.28
N PHE A 544 6.18 16.52 9.63
CA PHE A 544 5.09 16.31 8.69
C PHE A 544 4.93 17.51 7.75
N ARG A 545 5.44 17.37 6.52
CA ARG A 545 5.27 18.39 5.47
C ARG A 545 3.79 18.53 5.10
N ASN A 546 3.34 19.77 4.91
CA ASN A 546 1.95 20.09 4.53
C ASN A 546 0.90 19.45 5.43
N ILE A 547 1.08 19.53 6.75
CA ILE A 547 0.17 18.91 7.73
C ILE A 547 -1.31 19.28 7.54
N ASP A 548 -1.59 20.48 7.03
CA ASP A 548 -2.95 20.95 6.72
C ASP A 548 -3.63 20.19 5.56
N ALA A 549 -2.86 19.43 4.78
CA ALA A 549 -3.34 18.59 3.68
C ALA A 549 -3.36 17.09 4.02
N LEU A 550 -2.95 16.71 5.24
CA LEU A 550 -2.88 15.32 5.67
C LEU A 550 -4.17 14.89 6.39
N TYR A 551 -4.53 13.62 6.24
CA TYR A 551 -5.56 12.99 7.05
C TYR A 551 -4.94 12.05 8.09
N CYS A 552 -5.74 11.66 9.08
CA CYS A 552 -5.34 10.71 10.12
C CYS A 552 -4.76 9.40 9.55
N THR A 553 -5.23 8.94 8.38
CA THR A 553 -4.72 7.77 7.65
C THR A 553 -3.32 7.95 7.08
N ASP A 554 -2.90 9.18 6.80
CA ASP A 554 -1.56 9.46 6.29
C ASP A 554 -0.53 9.47 7.43
N LEU A 555 -0.95 9.84 8.64
CA LEU A 555 -0.11 9.76 9.84
C LEU A 555 0.27 8.30 10.16
N SER A 556 -0.60 7.34 9.84
CA SER A 556 -0.36 5.91 10.09
C SER A 556 0.73 5.28 9.21
N LYS A 557 1.18 5.98 8.16
CA LYS A 557 2.27 5.54 7.28
C LYS A 557 3.65 5.96 7.79
N CYS A 558 3.72 6.77 8.84
CA CYS A 558 4.95 7.24 9.46
C CYS A 558 5.60 6.10 10.27
N PRO A 559 6.77 5.57 9.85
CA PRO A 559 7.42 4.43 10.51
C PRO A 559 7.75 4.70 11.98
N GLU A 560 8.10 5.94 12.31
CA GLU A 560 8.42 6.38 13.67
C GLU A 560 7.18 6.37 14.57
N LEU A 561 6.01 6.70 14.02
CA LEU A 561 4.74 6.65 14.74
C LEU A 561 4.23 5.21 14.91
N VAL A 562 4.46 4.34 13.93
CA VAL A 562 4.20 2.88 14.04
C VAL A 562 5.09 2.25 15.11
N LYS A 563 6.38 2.60 15.11
CA LYS A 563 7.32 2.16 16.15
C LYS A 563 6.90 2.65 17.55
N LEU A 564 6.41 3.89 17.65
CA LEU A 564 5.88 4.42 18.91
C LEU A 564 4.61 3.66 19.35
N ALA A 565 3.73 3.29 18.42
CA ALA A 565 2.53 2.50 18.71
C ALA A 565 2.87 1.13 19.33
N GLY A 566 3.93 0.47 18.84
CA GLY A 566 4.42 -0.79 19.41
C GLY A 566 4.94 -0.70 20.86
N LYS A 567 5.08 0.51 21.42
CA LYS A 567 5.45 0.74 22.83
C LYS A 567 4.24 0.96 23.74
N ILE A 568 3.03 1.01 23.17
CA ILE A 568 1.79 1.24 23.92
C ILE A 568 1.29 -0.06 24.54
N ILE A 569 0.98 0.01 25.83
CA ILE A 569 0.40 -1.08 26.60
C ILE A 569 -1.12 -1.05 26.38
N VAL A 570 -1.65 -2.15 25.85
CA VAL A 570 -3.07 -2.35 25.51
C VAL A 570 -3.67 -3.48 26.34
#